data_AF-A0A822EH11-F1
#
_entry.id   AF-A0A822EH11-F1
#
_cell.length_a   1.000
_cell.length_b   1.000
_cell.length_c   1.000
_cell.angle_alpha   90.00
_cell.angle_beta   90.00
_cell.angle_gamma   90.00
#
_symmetry.space_group_name_H-M   'P 1'
#
loop_
_entity.id
_entity.type
_entity.pdbx_description
1 polymer ?
#
loop_
_entity_poly.entity_id
_entity_poly.type
_entity_poly.pdbx_seq_one_letter_code
_entity_poly.pdbx_strand_id
1 'polypeptide(L)'
;PCATNCPPCSRACETRCVHSRCKRNCGEICTPCIEPCAYKCKHLRCTRLCSEPCDRGPCNEPCHRKLRCGHTCIGICGEPCPPQCRQCDKSRVQDIFFGTEDEPNARFVFLPDCGHIIVVTKLDQWIKNFENDPDNKTAIRFPECPRCRQKIYRCVRYMPILNQAHEAISQVK
;
A
#
# COMPACT_ATOMS: atom_id res chain seq x y z
N PRO A 1 8.29 -4.80 -37.18
CA PRO A 1 8.33 -3.32 -37.18
C PRO A 1 6.91 -2.73 -37.07
N CYS A 2 6.43 -2.48 -35.85
CA CYS A 2 5.09 -1.89 -35.62
C CYS A 2 5.19 -0.66 -34.71
N ALA A 3 5.81 0.40 -35.21
CA ALA A 3 6.00 1.64 -34.46
C ALA A 3 5.74 2.88 -35.33
N THR A 4 4.62 2.93 -36.07
CA THR A 4 4.43 4.07 -37.00
C THR A 4 3.01 4.56 -37.20
N ASN A 5 2.06 4.31 -36.30
CA ASN A 5 0.86 5.16 -36.07
C ASN A 5 -0.12 4.46 -35.11
N CYS A 6 0.23 4.39 -33.82
CA CYS A 6 -0.84 4.30 -32.83
C CYS A 6 -1.43 5.73 -32.71
N PRO A 7 -2.73 5.93 -33.01
CA PRO A 7 -3.34 7.25 -32.85
C PRO A 7 -3.18 7.72 -31.39
N PRO A 8 -2.96 9.04 -31.16
CA PRO A 8 -2.78 9.56 -29.81
C PRO A 8 -3.99 9.20 -28.95
N CYS A 9 -3.73 8.57 -27.80
CA CYS A 9 -4.78 8.08 -26.93
C CYS A 9 -5.62 9.26 -26.43
N SER A 10 -6.89 9.32 -26.84
CA SER A 10 -7.79 10.43 -26.49
C SER A 10 -8.42 10.28 -25.10
N ARG A 11 -8.05 9.24 -24.35
CA ARG A 11 -8.56 9.00 -22.99
C ARG A 11 -7.92 9.98 -22.01
N ALA A 12 -8.65 10.38 -20.98
CA ALA A 12 -8.09 11.14 -19.87
C ALA A 12 -7.02 10.32 -19.15
N CYS A 13 -5.94 10.98 -18.71
CA CYS A 13 -4.91 10.34 -17.90
C CYS A 13 -5.51 9.80 -16.59
N GLU A 14 -5.12 8.57 -16.23
CA GLU A 14 -5.59 7.89 -15.02
C GLU A 14 -4.73 8.23 -13.79
N THR A 15 -3.57 8.87 -13.99
CA THR A 15 -2.66 9.28 -12.92
C THR A 15 -3.34 10.27 -11.98
N ARG A 16 -3.32 9.97 -10.68
CA ARG A 16 -3.82 10.82 -9.61
C ARG A 16 -2.99 10.64 -8.35
N CYS A 17 -2.83 11.71 -7.59
CA CYS A 17 -2.36 11.67 -6.21
C CYS A 17 -3.48 12.12 -5.27
N VAL A 18 -3.20 12.17 -3.97
CA VAL A 18 -4.16 12.66 -2.96
C VAL A 18 -4.43 14.16 -3.07
N HIS A 19 -3.58 14.91 -3.80
CA HIS A 19 -3.74 16.35 -4.01
C HIS A 19 -4.55 16.66 -5.27
N SER A 20 -4.33 15.92 -6.36
CA SER A 20 -4.92 16.25 -7.65
C SER A 20 -5.01 15.06 -8.60
N ARG A 21 -5.88 15.18 -9.60
CA ARG A 21 -5.97 14.29 -10.75
C ARG A 21 -5.30 14.95 -11.96
N CYS A 22 -4.53 14.18 -12.73
CA CYS A 22 -3.93 14.67 -13.98
C CYS A 22 -5.03 15.09 -14.97
N LYS A 23 -4.88 16.28 -15.56
CA LYS A 23 -5.82 16.84 -16.55
C LYS A 23 -5.39 16.62 -18.00
N ARG A 24 -4.27 15.91 -18.22
CA ARG A 24 -3.70 15.61 -19.54
C ARG A 24 -4.37 14.39 -20.18
N ASN A 25 -4.16 14.23 -21.48
CA ASN A 25 -4.53 13.04 -22.22
C ASN A 25 -3.54 11.90 -21.96
N CYS A 26 -4.00 10.68 -22.17
CA CYS A 26 -3.19 9.48 -22.06
C CYS A 26 -2.05 9.52 -23.09
N GLY A 27 -0.82 9.23 -22.64
CA GLY A 27 0.40 9.32 -23.46
C GLY A 27 1.11 10.67 -23.39
N GLU A 28 0.49 11.72 -22.85
CA GLU A 28 1.20 12.96 -22.53
C GLU A 28 2.02 12.84 -21.23
N ILE A 29 3.17 13.51 -21.19
CA ILE A 29 4.00 13.58 -19.98
C ILE A 29 3.21 14.30 -18.88
N CYS A 30 3.01 13.60 -17.76
CA CYS A 30 2.33 14.15 -16.60
C CYS A 30 3.22 15.17 -15.88
N THR A 31 2.66 16.31 -15.48
CA THR A 31 3.36 17.26 -14.62
C THR A 31 3.49 16.66 -13.22
N PRO A 32 4.71 16.58 -12.64
CA PRO A 32 4.90 16.04 -11.29
C PRO A 32 4.22 16.93 -10.24
N CYS A 33 3.72 16.30 -9.18
CA CYS A 33 3.03 16.99 -8.10
C CYS A 33 4.04 17.66 -7.15
N ILE A 34 4.06 19.00 -7.14
CA ILE A 34 4.94 19.83 -6.31
C ILE A 34 4.35 20.19 -4.93
N GLU A 35 3.17 19.69 -4.59
CA GLU A 35 2.60 19.83 -3.25
C GLU A 35 3.41 19.02 -2.22
N PRO A 36 3.52 19.49 -0.97
CA PRO A 36 4.17 18.74 0.10
C PRO A 36 3.47 17.39 0.29
N CYS A 37 4.24 16.32 0.49
CA CYS A 37 3.66 14.99 0.65
C CYS A 37 2.66 14.95 1.82
N ALA A 38 1.38 14.67 1.52
CA ALA A 38 0.34 14.56 2.54
C ALA A 38 0.54 13.37 3.49
N TYR A 39 1.50 12.48 3.22
CA TYR A 39 1.73 11.30 4.01
C TYR A 39 2.46 11.66 5.32
N LYS A 40 1.68 12.04 6.33
CA LYS A 40 2.12 12.35 7.69
C LYS A 40 1.25 11.66 8.73
N CYS A 41 1.85 11.30 9.86
CA CYS A 41 1.16 10.90 11.07
C CYS A 41 1.70 11.71 12.26
N LYS A 42 1.13 11.52 13.46
CA LYS A 42 1.58 12.25 14.65
C LYS A 42 3.04 11.95 15.06
N HIS A 43 3.64 10.90 14.50
CA HIS A 43 5.00 10.45 14.80
C HIS A 43 6.01 10.78 13.70
N LEU A 44 5.58 10.71 12.44
CA LEU A 44 6.46 10.82 11.28
C LEU A 44 5.83 11.75 10.24
N ARG A 45 6.64 12.62 9.65
CA ARG A 45 6.23 13.54 8.58
C ARG A 45 7.23 13.44 7.43
N CYS A 46 6.72 13.17 6.23
CA CYS A 46 7.52 13.26 5.01
C CYS A 46 7.84 14.74 4.76
N THR A 47 9.10 15.04 4.42
CA THR A 47 9.55 16.41 4.10
C THR A 47 9.69 16.65 2.60
N ARG A 48 9.50 15.59 1.80
CA ARG A 48 9.60 15.59 0.34
C ARG A 48 8.32 16.04 -0.37
N LEU A 49 8.46 16.38 -1.65
CA LEU A 49 7.34 16.62 -2.54
C LEU A 49 6.56 15.33 -2.81
N CYS A 50 5.28 15.46 -3.17
CA CYS A 50 4.42 14.30 -3.45
C CYS A 50 4.93 13.43 -4.61
N SER A 51 5.66 14.00 -5.57
CA SER A 51 6.29 13.27 -6.67
C SER A 51 7.64 12.64 -6.33
N GLU A 52 8.22 12.98 -5.19
CA GLU A 52 9.51 12.45 -4.76
C GLU A 52 9.35 11.18 -3.91
N PRO A 53 10.34 10.28 -3.91
CA PRO A 53 10.38 9.18 -2.96
C PRO A 53 10.38 9.72 -1.53
N CYS A 54 9.49 9.19 -0.69
CA CYS A 54 9.38 9.64 0.70
C CYS A 54 10.67 9.39 1.47
N ASP A 55 11.09 10.36 2.28
CA ASP A 55 12.29 10.33 3.13
C ASP A 55 12.08 9.60 4.46
N ARG A 56 10.87 9.08 4.69
CA ARG A 56 10.50 8.39 5.93
C ARG A 56 10.11 6.94 5.70
N GLY A 57 10.45 6.10 6.66
CA GLY A 57 9.93 4.74 6.74
C GLY A 57 8.44 4.69 7.13
N PRO A 58 7.89 3.46 7.20
CA PRO A 58 6.55 3.27 7.72
C PRO A 58 6.51 3.53 9.24
N CYS A 59 5.37 4.02 9.72
CA CYS A 59 5.16 4.16 11.15
C CYS A 59 4.92 2.77 11.77
N ASN A 60 5.44 2.52 12.96
CA ASN A 60 5.23 1.26 13.71
C ASN A 60 4.39 1.47 14.98
N GLU A 61 4.00 2.72 15.25
CA GLU A 61 3.25 3.07 16.44
C GLU A 61 1.79 2.61 16.34
N PRO A 62 1.18 2.22 17.46
CA PRO A 62 -0.19 1.74 17.48
C PRO A 62 -1.18 2.82 17.04
N CYS A 63 -2.23 2.41 16.34
CA CYS A 63 -3.33 3.32 16.04
C CYS A 63 -4.19 3.53 17.30
N HIS A 64 -4.26 4.78 17.78
CA HIS A 64 -5.08 5.14 18.94
C HIS A 64 -6.51 5.59 18.58
N ARG A 65 -6.93 5.40 17.33
CA ARG A 65 -8.31 5.70 16.92
C ARG A 65 -9.27 4.68 17.54
N LYS A 66 -10.51 5.11 17.79
CA LYS A 66 -11.61 4.21 18.17
C LYS A 66 -12.33 3.74 16.90
N LEU A 67 -12.66 2.45 16.86
CA LEU A 67 -13.52 1.87 15.83
C LEU A 67 -14.98 2.27 16.09
N ARG A 68 -15.89 1.98 15.15
CA ARG A 68 -17.32 2.28 15.29
C ARG A 68 -17.97 1.65 16.53
N CYS A 69 -17.44 0.50 16.96
CA CYS A 69 -17.88 -0.18 18.19
C CYS A 69 -17.34 0.46 19.48
N GLY A 70 -16.57 1.56 19.41
CA GLY A 70 -16.01 2.28 20.56
C GLY A 70 -14.68 1.73 21.07
N HIS A 71 -14.26 0.54 20.66
CA HIS A 71 -13.00 -0.08 21.06
C HIS A 71 -11.79 0.50 20.31
N THR A 72 -10.62 0.39 20.93
CA THR A 72 -9.35 0.81 20.34
C THR A 72 -9.02 0.01 19.08
N CYS A 73 -8.55 0.70 18.06
CA CYS A 73 -8.08 0.12 16.81
C CYS A 73 -6.90 -0.84 17.04
N ILE A 74 -6.92 -1.96 16.33
CA ILE A 74 -5.84 -2.97 16.36
C ILE A 74 -4.79 -2.74 15.28
N GLY A 75 -4.96 -1.69 14.47
CA GLY A 75 -4.04 -1.33 13.40
C GLY A 75 -2.86 -0.48 13.85
N ILE A 76 -2.11 0.00 12.86
CA ILE A 76 -0.95 0.88 13.01
C ILE A 76 -1.27 2.30 12.54
N CYS A 77 -0.59 3.28 13.12
CA CYS A 77 -0.73 4.67 12.76
C CYS A 77 -0.30 4.92 11.30
N GLY A 78 -1.10 5.69 10.54
CA GLY A 78 -0.78 6.01 9.14
C GLY A 78 -1.32 4.98 8.12
N GLU A 79 -1.78 3.82 8.58
CA GLU A 79 -2.45 2.83 7.72
C GLU A 79 -3.99 2.97 7.81
N PRO A 80 -4.72 2.48 6.79
CA PRO A 80 -6.16 2.28 6.87
C PRO A 80 -6.51 1.44 8.12
N CYS A 81 -7.43 1.94 8.94
CA CYS A 81 -7.83 1.21 10.13
C CYS A 81 -8.60 -0.06 9.72
N PRO A 82 -8.23 -1.25 10.25
CA PRO A 82 -8.99 -2.46 10.00
C PRO A 82 -10.43 -2.29 10.53
N PRO A 83 -11.45 -2.72 9.76
CA PRO A 83 -12.83 -2.64 10.21
C PRO A 83 -13.13 -3.60 11.37
N GLN A 84 -12.35 -4.67 11.53
CA GLN A 84 -12.49 -5.67 12.58
C GLN A 84 -11.92 -5.19 13.92
N CYS A 85 -12.60 -5.54 14.99
CA CYS A 85 -12.22 -5.26 16.36
C CYS A 85 -11.76 -6.55 17.07
N ARG A 86 -10.64 -6.51 17.81
CA ARG A 86 -10.21 -7.66 18.63
C ARG A 86 -11.24 -8.10 19.67
N GLN A 87 -12.10 -7.19 20.14
CA GLN A 87 -13.11 -7.52 21.15
C GLN A 87 -14.42 -8.03 20.53
N CYS A 88 -14.90 -7.40 19.46
CA CYS A 88 -16.16 -7.77 18.80
C CYS A 88 -15.99 -8.93 17.80
N ASP A 89 -14.85 -9.00 17.12
CA ASP A 89 -14.58 -9.91 16.02
C ASP A 89 -13.48 -10.92 16.38
N LYS A 90 -13.48 -11.42 17.63
CA LYS A 90 -12.44 -12.34 18.16
C LYS A 90 -12.16 -13.50 17.21
N SER A 91 -13.20 -14.18 16.73
CA SER A 91 -13.07 -15.33 15.84
C SER A 91 -12.32 -15.02 14.53
N ARG A 92 -12.49 -13.82 13.96
CA ARG A 92 -11.82 -13.40 12.72
C ARG A 92 -10.42 -12.86 12.96
N VAL A 93 -10.19 -12.23 14.11
CA VAL A 93 -8.88 -11.65 14.47
C VAL A 93 -7.92 -12.72 14.98
N GLN A 94 -8.43 -13.71 15.71
CA GLN A 94 -7.69 -14.87 16.22
C GLN A 94 -7.67 -16.05 15.25
N ASP A 95 -8.15 -15.87 14.02
CA ASP A 95 -8.05 -16.89 12.98
C ASP A 95 -6.56 -17.08 12.64
N ILE A 96 -5.94 -18.04 13.33
CA ILE A 96 -4.49 -18.28 13.35
C ILE A 96 -4.05 -18.77 11.97
N PHE A 97 -3.62 -17.84 11.12
CA PHE A 97 -3.01 -18.15 9.84
C PHE A 97 -1.47 -18.22 9.95
N PHE A 98 -0.88 -17.48 10.90
CA PHE A 98 0.58 -17.36 11.06
C PHE A 98 1.13 -17.70 12.44
N GLY A 99 0.29 -18.06 13.41
CA GLY A 99 0.70 -18.51 14.74
C GLY A 99 1.03 -17.40 15.73
N THR A 100 0.76 -16.13 15.40
CA THR A 100 1.06 -14.96 16.27
C THR A 100 -0.12 -13.99 16.37
N GLU A 101 -1.30 -14.40 15.90
CA GLU A 101 -2.51 -13.58 15.90
C GLU A 101 -3.14 -13.40 17.29
N ASP A 102 -2.89 -14.32 18.23
CA ASP A 102 -3.48 -14.30 19.57
C ASP A 102 -2.77 -13.36 20.54
N GLU A 103 -1.57 -12.87 20.20
CA GLU A 103 -0.80 -11.99 21.08
C GLU A 103 -1.59 -10.69 21.38
N PRO A 104 -1.69 -10.27 22.65
CA PRO A 104 -2.49 -9.12 23.07
C PRO A 104 -1.95 -7.80 22.48
N ASN A 105 -0.70 -7.77 22.04
CA ASN A 105 -0.08 -6.60 21.41
C ASN A 105 0.08 -6.73 19.89
N ALA A 106 -0.38 -7.84 19.28
CA ALA A 106 -0.32 -8.00 17.83
C ALA A 106 -1.05 -6.85 17.13
N ARG A 107 -0.42 -6.31 16.09
CA ARG A 107 -0.96 -5.22 15.27
C ARG A 107 -1.19 -5.70 13.86
N PHE A 108 -2.22 -5.16 13.23
CA PHE A 108 -2.69 -5.64 11.93
C PHE A 108 -2.64 -4.56 10.86
N VAL A 109 -2.27 -4.94 9.64
CA VAL A 109 -2.42 -4.15 8.42
C VAL A 109 -3.69 -4.62 7.72
N PHE A 110 -4.52 -3.68 7.27
CA PHE A 110 -5.68 -3.95 6.44
C PHE A 110 -5.31 -3.82 4.96
N LEU A 111 -5.51 -4.89 4.20
CA LEU A 111 -5.31 -4.89 2.75
C LEU A 111 -6.64 -4.55 2.05
N PRO A 112 -6.81 -3.32 1.52
CA PRO A 112 -8.08 -2.90 0.91
C PRO A 112 -8.41 -3.67 -0.38
N ASP A 113 -7.42 -4.26 -1.05
CA ASP A 113 -7.62 -5.00 -2.30
C ASP A 113 -8.33 -6.36 -2.09
N CYS A 114 -8.19 -6.98 -0.92
CA CYS A 114 -8.81 -8.28 -0.62
C CYS A 114 -9.61 -8.30 0.69
N GLY A 115 -9.58 -7.23 1.49
CA GLY A 115 -10.29 -7.10 2.76
C GLY A 115 -9.68 -7.90 3.92
N HIS A 116 -8.53 -8.54 3.72
CA HIS A 116 -7.85 -9.30 4.77
C HIS A 116 -7.08 -8.39 5.73
N ILE A 117 -7.07 -8.79 6.99
CA ILE A 117 -6.20 -8.23 8.03
C ILE A 117 -5.07 -9.22 8.28
N ILE A 118 -3.84 -8.72 8.38
CA ILE A 118 -2.64 -9.54 8.55
C ILE A 118 -1.75 -8.90 9.60
N VAL A 119 -1.14 -9.72 10.45
CA VAL A 119 -0.18 -9.25 11.45
C VAL A 119 0.99 -8.55 10.77
N VAL A 120 1.34 -7.37 11.26
CA VAL A 120 2.35 -6.48 10.65
C VAL A 120 3.69 -7.17 10.52
N THR A 121 4.16 -7.83 11.57
CA THR A 121 5.46 -8.54 11.58
C THR A 121 5.53 -9.63 10.53
N LYS A 122 4.44 -10.38 10.34
CA LYS A 122 4.34 -11.45 9.34
C LYS A 122 4.26 -10.89 7.93
N LEU A 123 3.49 -9.83 7.73
CA LEU A 123 3.41 -9.17 6.42
C LEU A 123 4.75 -8.52 6.04
N ASP A 124 5.48 -7.93 7.00
CA ASP A 124 6.82 -7.40 6.76
C ASP A 124 7.80 -8.50 6.35
N GLN A 125 7.77 -9.66 7.02
CA GLN A 125 8.59 -10.81 6.63
C GLN A 125 8.21 -11.32 5.24
N TRP A 126 6.92 -11.40 4.93
CA TRP A 126 6.42 -11.82 3.62
C TRP A 126 6.92 -10.91 2.50
N ILE A 127 6.83 -9.59 2.68
CA ILE A 127 7.31 -8.61 1.71
C ILE A 127 8.84 -8.63 1.59
N LYS A 128 9.58 -8.77 2.69
CA LYS A 128 11.04 -8.90 2.63
C LYS A 128 11.47 -10.14 1.84
N ASN A 129 10.79 -11.27 2.04
CA ASN A 129 11.08 -12.49 1.28
C ASN A 129 10.80 -12.28 -0.21
N PHE A 130 9.72 -11.55 -0.54
CA PHE A 130 9.43 -11.14 -1.91
C PHE A 130 10.55 -10.25 -2.50
N GLU A 131 11.06 -9.25 -1.78
CA GLU A 131 12.15 -8.39 -2.28
C GLU A 131 13.49 -9.14 -2.46
N ASN A 132 13.75 -10.17 -1.66
CA ASN A 132 14.98 -10.96 -1.74
C ASN A 132 14.93 -12.04 -2.84
N ASP A 133 13.77 -12.28 -3.44
CA ASP A 133 13.63 -13.29 -4.48
C ASP A 133 14.36 -12.84 -5.77
N PRO A 134 15.30 -13.64 -6.29
CA PRO A 134 16.11 -13.26 -7.45
C PRO A 134 15.29 -13.11 -8.74
N ASP A 135 14.13 -13.78 -8.85
CA ASP A 135 13.22 -13.70 -10.00
C ASP A 135 12.42 -12.38 -10.01
N ASN A 136 12.26 -11.74 -8.85
CA ASN A 136 11.57 -10.45 -8.73
C ASN A 136 12.41 -9.26 -9.18
N LYS A 137 13.71 -9.41 -9.39
CA LYS A 137 14.56 -8.38 -10.01
C LYS A 137 14.36 -8.26 -11.52
N THR A 138 13.86 -9.32 -12.16
CA THR A 138 13.75 -9.43 -13.62
C THR A 138 12.30 -9.40 -14.11
N ALA A 139 11.33 -9.77 -13.29
CA ALA A 139 9.91 -9.76 -13.64
C ALA A 139 9.10 -8.70 -12.89
N ILE A 140 8.21 -8.00 -13.60
CA ILE A 140 7.28 -7.03 -13.00
C ILE A 140 6.24 -7.78 -12.18
N ARG A 141 6.44 -7.82 -10.86
CA ARG A 141 5.58 -8.55 -9.92
C ARG A 141 5.10 -7.66 -8.80
N PHE A 142 3.84 -7.87 -8.42
CA PHE A 142 3.26 -7.29 -7.22
C PHE A 142 3.32 -8.32 -6.10
N PRO A 143 3.58 -7.89 -4.85
CA PRO A 143 3.45 -8.79 -3.72
C PRO A 143 2.00 -9.27 -3.60
N GLU A 144 1.84 -10.54 -3.22
CA GLU A 144 0.54 -11.17 -3.08
C GLU A 144 0.12 -11.27 -1.62
N CYS A 145 -1.19 -11.22 -1.37
CA CYS A 145 -1.74 -11.46 -0.05
C CYS A 145 -1.46 -12.91 0.37
N PRO A 146 -0.79 -13.17 1.50
CA PRO A 146 -0.47 -14.54 1.89
C PRO A 146 -1.68 -15.43 2.20
N ARG A 147 -2.85 -14.82 2.48
CA ARG A 147 -4.10 -15.57 2.76
C ARG A 147 -4.83 -16.03 1.50
N CYS A 148 -4.86 -15.21 0.46
CA CYS A 148 -5.71 -15.43 -0.72
C CYS A 148 -4.98 -15.33 -2.06
N ARG A 149 -3.67 -15.04 -2.04
CA ARG A 149 -2.82 -14.76 -3.21
C ARG A 149 -3.27 -13.60 -4.09
N GLN A 150 -4.26 -12.80 -3.66
CA GLN A 150 -4.65 -11.58 -4.37
C GLN A 150 -3.48 -10.60 -4.38
N LYS A 151 -3.13 -10.07 -5.56
CA LYS A 151 -2.11 -9.03 -5.72
C LYS A 151 -2.44 -7.80 -4.89
N ILE A 152 -1.45 -7.31 -4.16
CA ILE A 152 -1.54 -6.10 -3.34
C ILE A 152 -1.12 -4.94 -4.22
N TYR A 153 -2.06 -4.06 -4.55
CA TYR A 153 -1.78 -2.84 -5.33
C TYR A 153 -1.69 -1.62 -4.44
N ARG A 154 -2.31 -1.66 -3.26
CA ARG A 154 -2.46 -0.53 -2.35
C ARG A 154 -2.17 -0.98 -0.92
N CYS A 155 -0.99 -0.61 -0.42
CA CYS A 155 -0.63 -0.72 0.99
C CYS A 155 0.33 0.40 1.31
N VAL A 156 -0.02 1.26 2.27
CA VAL A 156 0.71 2.52 2.41
C VAL A 156 2.10 2.29 3.01
N ARG A 157 2.21 1.28 3.87
CA ARG A 157 3.46 0.75 4.42
C ARG A 157 4.47 0.30 3.36
N TYR A 158 4.00 -0.27 2.24
CA TYR A 158 4.86 -0.84 1.19
C TYR A 158 4.82 -0.02 -0.11
N MET A 159 4.39 1.25 -0.05
CA MET A 159 4.30 2.13 -1.21
C MET A 159 5.59 2.18 -2.06
N PRO A 160 6.81 2.21 -1.50
CA PRO A 160 8.01 2.22 -2.33
C PRO A 160 8.09 1.03 -3.29
N ILE A 161 7.83 -0.18 -2.78
CA ILE A 161 7.87 -1.43 -3.55
C ILE A 161 6.73 -1.46 -4.57
N LEU A 162 5.54 -1.05 -4.15
CA LEU A 162 4.37 -1.00 -5.03
C LEU A 162 4.54 0.02 -6.15
N ASN A 163 5.12 1.19 -5.86
CA ASN A 163 5.38 2.23 -6.86
C ASN A 163 6.38 1.73 -7.90
N GLN A 164 7.47 1.07 -7.50
CA GLN A 164 8.42 0.47 -8.44
C GLN A 164 7.71 -0.52 -9.39
N ALA A 165 6.84 -1.37 -8.86
CA ALA A 165 6.07 -2.30 -9.68
C ALA A 165 5.08 -1.58 -10.62
N HIS A 166 4.42 -0.52 -10.17
CA HIS A 166 3.51 0.31 -11.00
C HIS A 166 4.27 1.06 -12.10
N GLU A 167 5.43 1.62 -11.80
CA GLU A 167 6.31 2.29 -12.78
C GLU A 167 6.85 1.30 -13.81
N ALA A 168 7.25 0.10 -13.38
CA ALA A 168 7.70 -0.91 -14.32
C ALA A 168 6.56 -1.35 -15.27
N ILE A 169 5.31 -1.46 -14.81
CA ILE A 169 4.15 -1.69 -15.69
C ILE A 169 3.95 -0.55 -16.70
N SER A 170 4.10 0.71 -16.29
CA SER A 170 3.83 1.85 -17.17
C SER A 170 4.87 1.97 -18.30
N GLN A 171 6.09 1.48 -18.10
CA GLN A 171 7.17 1.46 -19.11
C GLN A 171 7.04 0.35 -20.16
N VAL A 172 6.21 -0.67 -19.90
CA VAL A 172 5.96 -1.78 -20.86
C VAL A 172 4.75 -1.49 -21.76
N LYS A 173 4.06 -0.37 -21.54
CA LYS A 173 2.91 0.08 -22.36
C LYS A 173 3.32 0.87 -23.59
#